data_AF-A0AAU3PY16-F1
#
_entry.id   AF-A0AAU3PY16-F1
#
_cell.length_a   1.000
_cell.length_b   1.000
_cell.length_c   1.000
_cell.angle_alpha   90.00
_cell.angle_beta   90.00
_cell.angle_gamma   90.00
#
_symmetry.space_group_name_H-M   'P 1'
#
loop_
_entity.id
_entity.type
_entity.pdbx_description
1 polymer ?
#
loop_
_entity_poly.entity_id
_entity_poly.type
_entity_poly.pdbx_seq_one_letter_code
_entity_poly.pdbx_strand_id
1 'polypeptide(L)'
;MNTPDDNSNYRGGELPDIESASGDVPEVDSDGPDRRSAATTEPAENDAPDVGFTVAEESDDVQERAKRLCHKLARDLAATGPHGWTRLDAVFTLTTLTEMVQVFFSDEHDRSLRVHPGPDVLSTVREHRRLSAELGDGPWWRLILTLNREGAIEVDFDYGDDPFPGDQLFPPEAYAADLEVYPRSALPVWLAAYIHHGGRQNRPARVAAVHARADRQADVRPIRSGDDFPALAVMWGRWAVMAAAFVATGSQRGPRILPALGVFEGSRRSGATLYMLPGGRAVLSGGVWNAAELDATYNGGAPTPRLYASAPEWVANPVLNPRAANGLLSFCYWWEAGDWYRGESPTAERLVDAVPGMWTTDTVADVICGLLAESPTDPRRAAVLTLVSAAEIGVVTRDTLAAVFDDDSDVDSAYYQLTMAGVAVSIPEPMPREDALAKVRRFITERNLDAAGYPVSDLRADRIDVGWMVYAPTRPDEIAIARAIFYIADDGVLEQSSSSVAPSVFVIEFERRFQQRHGAVGI
;
A
#
# COMPACT_ATOMS: atom_id res chain seq x y z
N MET A 1 9.26 -4.98 63.44
CA MET A 1 9.47 -3.61 62.91
C MET A 1 9.33 -3.62 61.39
N ASN A 2 8.13 -3.55 60.82
CA ASN A 2 6.78 -3.74 61.38
C ASN A 2 5.82 -4.17 60.26
N THR A 3 4.95 -5.14 60.52
CA THR A 3 3.62 -5.27 59.89
C THR A 3 2.64 -4.29 60.58
N PRO A 4 1.47 -3.96 59.99
CA PRO A 4 0.27 -4.83 60.01
C PRO A 4 -0.16 -5.29 58.59
N ASP A 5 -0.71 -6.49 58.39
CA ASP A 5 -2.11 -6.96 58.60
C ASP A 5 -3.04 -6.45 57.48
N ASP A 6 -3.59 -7.26 56.57
CA ASP A 6 -4.44 -8.46 56.72
C ASP A 6 -5.86 -8.17 57.24
N ASN A 7 -6.87 -8.44 56.39
CA ASN A 7 -8.07 -9.09 56.87
C ASN A 7 -8.73 -9.89 55.72
N SER A 8 -9.17 -11.11 56.01
CA SER A 8 -9.75 -12.03 55.03
C SER A 8 -11.14 -12.50 55.47
N ASN A 9 -12.05 -12.70 54.51
CA ASN A 9 -13.11 -13.73 54.53
C ASN A 9 -14.00 -13.63 53.28
N TYR A 10 -14.17 -14.73 52.54
CA TYR A 10 -15.35 -15.59 52.71
C TYR A 10 -15.15 -16.95 52.01
N ARG A 11 -15.72 -18.01 52.61
CA ARG A 11 -15.95 -19.33 51.98
C ARG A 11 -17.26 -19.27 51.16
N GLY A 12 -17.59 -20.15 50.23
CA GLY A 12 -17.00 -21.42 49.79
C GLY A 12 -18.11 -22.45 49.50
N GLY A 13 -17.85 -23.44 48.63
CA GLY A 13 -18.81 -24.45 48.13
C GLY A 13 -18.61 -24.62 46.63
N GLU A 14 -18.00 -25.69 46.11
CA GLU A 14 -18.41 -27.11 46.06
C GLU A 14 -19.26 -27.44 44.81
N LEU A 15 -18.78 -28.44 44.05
CA LEU A 15 -19.40 -29.01 42.85
C LEU A 15 -20.49 -30.04 43.23
N PRO A 16 -21.30 -30.47 42.25
CA PRO A 16 -21.13 -31.87 41.83
C PRO A 16 -21.39 -32.16 40.33
N ASP A 17 -20.58 -33.06 39.74
CA ASP A 17 -21.03 -34.01 38.70
C ASP A 17 -21.84 -35.15 39.39
N ILE A 18 -22.64 -36.02 38.77
CA ILE A 18 -22.81 -36.54 37.39
C ILE A 18 -24.35 -36.82 37.18
N GLU A 19 -24.93 -37.50 36.19
CA GLU A 19 -24.47 -38.44 35.14
C GLU A 19 -25.35 -38.35 33.87
N SER A 20 -25.40 -39.42 33.06
CA SER A 20 -26.01 -39.54 31.72
C SER A 20 -27.50 -39.95 31.66
N ALA A 21 -28.17 -39.62 30.56
CA ALA A 21 -29.19 -40.50 29.95
C ALA A 21 -29.33 -40.31 28.42
N SER A 22 -29.52 -41.43 27.71
CA SER A 22 -29.70 -41.57 26.25
C SER A 22 -31.12 -41.26 25.74
N GLY A 23 -31.30 -40.99 24.44
CA GLY A 23 -32.62 -41.19 23.78
C GLY A 23 -32.80 -40.59 22.38
N ASP A 24 -32.87 -41.49 21.39
CA ASP A 24 -33.23 -41.40 19.96
C ASP A 24 -34.04 -40.22 19.38
N VAL A 25 -33.81 -39.99 18.08
CA VAL A 25 -34.65 -39.19 17.16
C VAL A 25 -35.62 -40.11 16.41
N PRO A 26 -36.85 -39.65 16.12
CA PRO A 26 -37.46 -39.97 14.82
C PRO A 26 -38.10 -38.76 14.12
N GLU A 27 -38.08 -38.81 12.78
CA GLU A 27 -38.86 -37.94 11.89
C GLU A 27 -40.36 -38.27 11.96
N VAL A 28 -41.22 -37.30 11.62
CA VAL A 28 -42.62 -37.54 11.21
C VAL A 28 -42.95 -36.64 10.02
N ASP A 29 -43.48 -37.24 8.96
CA ASP A 29 -43.93 -36.60 7.72
C ASP A 29 -45.48 -36.57 7.64
N SER A 30 -46.04 -35.76 6.73
CA SER A 30 -47.41 -35.75 6.14
C SER A 30 -48.63 -36.21 7.00
N ASP A 31 -49.75 -35.48 7.10
CA ASP A 31 -50.74 -35.26 6.03
C ASP A 31 -51.94 -34.41 6.57
N GLY A 32 -52.95 -34.10 5.73
CA GLY A 32 -54.21 -33.40 6.08
C GLY A 32 -55.27 -34.27 6.81
N PRO A 33 -56.56 -33.85 6.94
CA PRO A 33 -57.35 -33.27 5.84
C PRO A 33 -58.47 -32.21 6.13
N ASP A 34 -58.75 -31.40 5.10
CA ASP A 34 -60.05 -30.98 4.52
C ASP A 34 -61.32 -30.57 5.36
N ARG A 35 -61.74 -29.30 5.17
CA ARG A 35 -63.13 -28.71 5.10
C ARG A 35 -64.17 -28.91 6.23
N ARG A 36 -64.79 -27.77 6.64
CA ARG A 36 -66.15 -27.36 6.16
C ARG A 36 -66.64 -25.94 6.58
N SER A 37 -67.23 -25.24 5.61
CA SER A 37 -68.37 -24.31 5.67
C SER A 37 -68.48 -23.17 6.72
N ALA A 38 -68.12 -21.97 6.26
CA ALA A 38 -69.00 -20.80 6.07
C ALA A 38 -69.93 -20.28 7.21
N ALA A 39 -69.72 -19.01 7.57
CA ALA A 39 -70.75 -18.03 7.93
C ALA A 39 -70.41 -16.68 7.28
N THR A 40 -71.41 -15.87 6.88
CA THR A 40 -71.21 -14.56 6.25
C THR A 40 -71.67 -13.45 7.18
N THR A 41 -70.83 -12.44 7.40
CA THR A 41 -71.21 -11.16 8.03
C THR A 41 -70.38 -10.04 7.42
N GLU A 42 -71.04 -8.98 6.94
CA GLU A 42 -70.42 -7.75 6.43
C GLU A 42 -70.05 -6.77 7.58
N PRO A 43 -69.24 -5.72 7.32
CA PRO A 43 -68.30 -5.23 8.32
C PRO A 43 -68.92 -4.32 9.39
N ALA A 44 -68.28 -4.32 10.57
CA ALA A 44 -68.33 -3.20 11.49
C ALA A 44 -67.24 -2.18 11.11
N GLU A 45 -67.56 -0.89 11.17
CA GLU A 45 -66.59 0.19 11.05
C GLU A 45 -65.57 0.07 12.19
N ASN A 46 -64.27 0.07 11.85
CA ASN A 46 -63.19 0.03 12.83
C ASN A 46 -62.37 1.32 12.66
N ASP A 47 -62.54 2.24 13.62
CA ASP A 47 -61.99 3.59 13.59
C ASP A 47 -60.46 3.55 13.75
N ALA A 48 -59.75 3.61 12.62
CA ALA A 48 -58.30 3.56 12.57
C ALA A 48 -57.74 5.00 12.49
N PRO A 49 -56.83 5.42 13.39
CA PRO A 49 -56.28 6.77 13.37
C PRO A 49 -55.46 7.01 12.09
N ASP A 50 -55.66 8.16 11.46
CA ASP A 50 -54.88 8.59 10.31
C ASP A 50 -53.42 8.86 10.71
N VAL A 51 -52.54 7.98 10.27
CA VAL A 51 -51.08 8.11 10.36
C VAL A 51 -50.45 7.96 8.97
N GLY A 52 -51.04 8.64 7.98
CA GLY A 52 -50.57 8.62 6.58
C GLY A 52 -49.90 9.91 6.08
N PHE A 53 -50.32 11.10 6.55
CA PHE A 53 -50.02 12.37 5.86
C PHE A 53 -48.93 13.27 6.45
N THR A 54 -48.78 13.35 7.78
CA THR A 54 -47.95 14.42 8.42
C THR A 54 -46.45 14.32 8.13
N VAL A 55 -45.89 13.11 8.11
CA VAL A 55 -44.42 12.90 8.00
C VAL A 55 -43.84 13.42 6.68
N ALA A 56 -44.63 13.40 5.59
CA ALA A 56 -44.20 13.93 4.30
C ALA A 56 -44.18 15.47 4.30
N GLU A 57 -45.27 16.10 4.76
CA GLU A 57 -45.39 17.57 4.80
C GLU A 57 -44.39 18.22 5.77
N GLU A 58 -44.07 17.55 6.89
CA GLU A 58 -43.04 18.00 7.84
C GLU A 58 -41.62 17.89 7.23
N SER A 59 -41.31 16.82 6.50
CA SER A 59 -40.01 16.65 5.83
C SER A 59 -39.75 17.73 4.77
N ASP A 60 -40.77 18.07 3.96
CA ASP A 60 -40.65 19.05 2.89
C ASP A 60 -40.34 20.48 3.41
N ASP A 61 -40.94 20.94 4.52
CA ASP A 61 -40.57 22.25 5.10
C ASP A 61 -39.17 22.24 5.71
N VAL A 62 -38.72 21.13 6.33
CA VAL A 62 -37.35 21.00 6.85
C VAL A 62 -36.33 21.03 5.71
N GLN A 63 -36.58 20.35 4.59
CA GLN A 63 -35.73 20.42 3.39
C GLN A 63 -35.69 21.83 2.80
N GLU A 64 -36.84 22.47 2.56
CA GLU A 64 -36.87 23.83 2.02
C GLU A 64 -36.29 24.84 3.04
N ARG A 65 -36.37 24.59 4.35
CA ARG A 65 -35.72 25.41 5.40
C ARG A 65 -34.20 25.27 5.34
N ALA A 66 -33.67 24.05 5.22
CA ALA A 66 -32.24 23.81 5.04
C ALA A 66 -31.70 24.53 3.79
N LYS A 67 -32.40 24.39 2.65
CA LYS A 67 -32.09 25.09 1.38
C LYS A 67 -32.19 26.61 1.50
N ARG A 68 -33.16 27.16 2.24
CA ARG A 68 -33.26 28.60 2.56
C ARG A 68 -32.05 29.08 3.39
N LEU A 69 -31.51 28.25 4.29
CA LEU A 69 -30.29 28.56 5.04
C LEU A 69 -29.03 28.49 4.15
N CYS A 70 -28.92 27.54 3.22
CA CYS A 70 -27.81 27.51 2.25
C CYS A 70 -27.76 28.78 1.38
N HIS A 71 -28.91 29.24 0.87
CA HIS A 71 -29.01 30.50 0.14
C HIS A 71 -28.75 31.75 1.02
N LYS A 72 -28.95 31.67 2.34
CA LYS A 72 -28.51 32.73 3.27
C LYS A 72 -26.99 32.70 3.44
N LEU A 73 -26.43 31.52 3.74
CA LEU A 73 -25.00 31.27 3.92
C LEU A 73 -24.17 31.80 2.73
N ALA A 74 -24.53 31.45 1.50
CA ALA A 74 -23.84 31.91 0.29
C ALA A 74 -23.81 33.44 0.17
N ARG A 75 -24.93 34.12 0.44
CA ARG A 75 -25.03 35.60 0.36
C ARG A 75 -24.28 36.30 1.49
N ASP A 76 -24.40 35.81 2.71
CA ASP A 76 -23.73 36.38 3.88
C ASP A 76 -22.21 36.23 3.76
N LEU A 77 -21.73 35.10 3.22
CA LEU A 77 -20.33 34.90 2.86
C LEU A 77 -19.89 35.86 1.75
N ALA A 78 -20.61 35.92 0.63
CA ALA A 78 -20.28 36.80 -0.50
C ALA A 78 -20.16 38.28 -0.10
N ALA A 79 -20.98 38.74 0.85
CA ALA A 79 -20.94 40.10 1.40
C ALA A 79 -19.66 40.44 2.18
N THR A 80 -18.85 39.43 2.56
CA THR A 80 -17.53 39.61 3.19
C THR A 80 -16.36 39.62 2.20
N GLY A 81 -16.62 39.39 0.91
CA GLY A 81 -15.59 39.25 -0.12
C GLY A 81 -14.84 40.54 -0.49
N PRO A 82 -13.52 40.49 -0.75
CA PRO A 82 -12.73 41.65 -1.14
C PRO A 82 -13.06 42.11 -2.56
N HIS A 83 -13.06 43.42 -2.82
CA HIS A 83 -13.36 43.97 -4.16
C HIS A 83 -12.50 43.32 -5.26
N GLY A 84 -13.16 42.75 -6.26
CA GLY A 84 -12.52 42.09 -7.41
C GLY A 84 -12.58 40.55 -7.41
N TRP A 85 -13.09 39.91 -6.36
CA TRP A 85 -13.17 38.44 -6.30
C TRP A 85 -13.95 37.82 -7.49
N THR A 86 -13.55 36.61 -7.88
CA THR A 86 -14.14 35.79 -8.96
C THR A 86 -14.81 34.52 -8.43
N ARG A 87 -14.18 33.91 -7.43
CA ARG A 87 -14.59 32.65 -6.83
C ARG A 87 -14.47 32.72 -5.31
N LEU A 88 -15.43 32.11 -4.63
CA LEU A 88 -15.48 31.88 -3.19
C LEU A 88 -15.51 30.36 -3.00
N ASP A 89 -14.58 29.84 -2.21
CA ASP A 89 -14.51 28.45 -1.79
C ASP A 89 -14.59 28.39 -0.27
N ALA A 90 -15.61 27.72 0.27
CA ALA A 90 -15.84 27.60 1.70
C ALA A 90 -16.02 26.15 2.13
N VAL A 91 -15.31 25.73 3.17
CA VAL A 91 -15.43 24.43 3.82
C VAL A 91 -15.66 24.61 5.32
N PHE A 92 -16.71 23.98 5.81
CA PHE A 92 -17.08 23.95 7.23
C PHE A 92 -17.07 22.51 7.72
N THR A 93 -16.08 22.13 8.53
CA THR A 93 -16.06 20.81 9.21
C THR A 93 -16.60 20.98 10.62
N LEU A 94 -17.65 20.24 11.00
CA LEU A 94 -18.32 20.38 12.29
C LEU A 94 -18.61 19.03 12.96
N THR A 95 -18.43 19.00 14.28
CA THR A 95 -19.01 18.02 15.22
C THR A 95 -19.65 18.75 16.41
N THR A 96 -20.25 18.01 17.35
CA THR A 96 -20.76 18.51 18.63
C THR A 96 -19.70 19.20 19.49
N LEU A 97 -18.44 18.78 19.38
CA LEU A 97 -17.32 19.29 20.20
C LEU A 97 -16.41 20.28 19.47
N THR A 98 -16.25 20.16 18.15
CA THR A 98 -15.25 20.91 17.38
C THR A 98 -15.83 21.46 16.09
N GLU A 99 -15.50 22.72 15.77
CA GLU A 99 -15.76 23.32 14.46
C GLU A 99 -14.46 23.87 13.87
N MET A 100 -14.34 23.79 12.55
CA MET A 100 -13.23 24.36 11.80
C MET A 100 -13.75 24.91 10.48
N VAL A 101 -13.28 26.10 10.13
CA VAL A 101 -13.78 26.84 8.97
C VAL A 101 -12.63 27.35 8.10
N GLN A 102 -12.73 27.08 6.81
CA GLN A 102 -11.89 27.62 5.76
C GLN A 102 -12.80 28.38 4.79
N VAL A 103 -12.55 29.68 4.59
CA VAL A 103 -13.18 30.47 3.53
C VAL A 103 -12.07 31.15 2.75
N PHE A 104 -12.03 30.95 1.45
CA PHE A 104 -11.08 31.55 0.53
C PHE A 104 -11.82 32.33 -0.55
N PHE A 105 -11.27 33.49 -0.92
CA PHE A 105 -11.69 34.26 -2.08
C PHE A 105 -10.53 34.34 -3.07
N SER A 106 -10.74 33.93 -4.32
CA SER A 106 -9.76 34.08 -5.40
C SER A 106 -10.17 35.20 -6.37
N ASP A 107 -9.22 35.69 -7.16
CA ASP A 107 -9.43 36.70 -8.20
C ASP A 107 -9.18 36.13 -9.62
N GLU A 108 -9.14 37.00 -10.63
CA GLU A 108 -8.89 36.62 -12.04
C GLU A 108 -7.46 36.09 -12.32
N HIS A 109 -6.60 36.06 -11.30
CA HIS A 109 -5.21 35.62 -11.38
C HIS A 109 -4.92 34.47 -10.38
N ASP A 110 -5.97 33.77 -9.92
CA ASP A 110 -5.94 32.70 -8.91
C ASP A 110 -5.29 33.09 -7.58
N ARG A 111 -5.31 34.38 -7.21
CA ARG A 111 -4.71 34.87 -5.94
C ARG A 111 -5.68 34.74 -4.79
N SER A 112 -5.59 33.65 -4.04
CA SER A 112 -6.48 33.37 -2.91
C SER A 112 -6.17 34.18 -1.64
N LEU A 113 -7.21 34.73 -1.00
CA LEU A 113 -7.20 35.34 0.33
C LEU A 113 -8.07 34.51 1.28
N ARG A 114 -7.52 34.07 2.42
CA ARG A 114 -8.32 33.43 3.49
C ARG A 114 -9.03 34.49 4.33
N VAL A 115 -10.33 34.27 4.57
CA VAL A 115 -11.19 35.11 5.42
C VAL A 115 -11.75 34.26 6.57
N HIS A 116 -12.04 34.90 7.71
CA HIS A 116 -12.77 34.28 8.82
C HIS A 116 -14.21 34.84 8.83
N PRO A 117 -15.25 34.00 8.68
CA PRO A 117 -16.63 34.48 8.64
C PRO A 117 -17.14 34.92 10.02
N GLY A 118 -18.15 35.79 10.03
CA GLY A 118 -18.74 36.33 11.25
C GLY A 118 -19.60 35.31 12.03
N PRO A 119 -19.94 35.60 13.30
CA PRO A 119 -20.69 34.69 14.16
C PRO A 119 -22.08 34.33 13.61
N ASP A 120 -22.72 35.23 12.86
CA ASP A 120 -24.03 35.00 12.24
C ASP A 120 -23.98 34.01 11.05
N VAL A 121 -22.82 33.88 10.41
CA VAL A 121 -22.56 32.82 9.43
C VAL A 121 -22.39 31.49 10.15
N LEU A 122 -21.59 31.45 11.22
CA LEU A 122 -21.38 30.23 12.02
C LEU A 122 -22.68 29.71 12.65
N SER A 123 -23.54 30.59 13.17
CA SER A 123 -24.85 30.19 13.70
C SER A 123 -25.78 29.65 12.61
N THR A 124 -25.74 30.23 11.40
CA THR A 124 -26.47 29.71 10.22
C THR A 124 -26.00 28.31 9.84
N VAL A 125 -24.68 28.05 9.86
CA VAL A 125 -24.09 26.75 9.56
C VAL A 125 -24.44 25.70 10.63
N ARG A 126 -24.39 26.05 11.92
CA ARG A 126 -24.77 25.15 13.02
C ARG A 126 -26.25 24.77 12.98
N GLU A 127 -27.14 25.72 12.73
CA GLU A 127 -28.58 25.44 12.56
C GLU A 127 -28.85 24.60 11.30
N HIS A 128 -28.11 24.85 10.20
CA HIS A 128 -28.19 23.98 9.02
C HIS A 128 -27.74 22.54 9.33
N ARG A 129 -26.64 22.36 10.08
CA ARG A 129 -26.20 21.03 10.52
C ARG A 129 -27.26 20.35 11.38
N ARG A 130 -27.83 21.07 12.36
CA ARG A 130 -28.87 20.56 13.25
C ARG A 130 -30.09 20.06 12.47
N LEU A 131 -30.57 20.81 11.48
CA LEU A 131 -31.69 20.42 10.62
C LEU A 131 -31.32 19.25 9.69
N SER A 132 -30.08 19.19 9.18
CA SER A 132 -29.66 18.06 8.33
C SER A 132 -29.65 16.71 9.06
N ALA A 133 -29.54 16.71 10.41
CA ALA A 133 -29.70 15.49 11.21
C ALA A 133 -31.13 14.92 11.21
N GLU A 134 -32.13 15.73 10.81
CA GLU A 134 -33.55 15.36 10.73
C GLU A 134 -33.91 14.83 9.32
N LEU A 135 -32.96 14.81 8.36
CA LEU A 135 -33.20 14.59 6.93
C LEU A 135 -32.54 13.32 6.32
N GLY A 136 -31.88 12.48 7.11
CA GLY A 136 -31.17 11.29 6.60
C GLY A 136 -30.38 10.56 7.69
N ASP A 137 -29.25 9.94 7.31
CA ASP A 137 -28.34 9.19 8.20
C ASP A 137 -27.52 10.07 9.17
N GLY A 138 -28.18 11.06 9.79
CA GLY A 138 -27.59 12.05 10.67
C GLY A 138 -26.96 13.25 9.93
N PRO A 139 -26.31 14.17 10.66
CA PRO A 139 -25.75 15.38 10.10
C PRO A 139 -24.48 15.12 9.27
N TRP A 140 -24.22 15.94 8.26
CA TRP A 140 -22.96 15.95 7.50
C TRP A 140 -21.75 16.27 8.39
N TRP A 141 -20.56 15.83 7.96
CA TRP A 141 -19.29 16.17 8.61
C TRP A 141 -18.65 17.41 8.00
N ARG A 142 -18.68 17.55 6.67
CA ARG A 142 -18.22 18.75 5.95
C ARG A 142 -19.35 19.32 5.09
N LEU A 143 -19.56 20.63 5.16
CA LEU A 143 -20.32 21.40 4.17
C LEU A 143 -19.31 22.12 3.28
N ILE A 144 -19.36 21.83 1.98
CA ILE A 144 -18.51 22.43 0.95
C ILE A 144 -19.40 23.36 0.12
N LEU A 145 -18.98 24.61 -0.08
CA LEU A 145 -19.73 25.61 -0.82
C LEU A 145 -18.80 26.35 -1.77
N THR A 146 -19.12 26.30 -3.07
CA THR A 146 -18.49 27.10 -4.11
C THR A 146 -19.47 28.16 -4.60
N LEU A 147 -19.00 29.39 -4.80
CA LEU A 147 -19.78 30.45 -5.44
C LEU A 147 -18.89 31.23 -6.42
N ASN A 148 -19.35 31.40 -7.66
CA ASN A 148 -18.68 32.24 -8.65
C ASN A 148 -19.30 33.65 -8.75
N ARG A 149 -18.64 34.55 -9.49
CA ARG A 149 -19.07 35.93 -9.72
C ARG A 149 -20.40 36.00 -10.49
N GLU A 150 -20.70 35.00 -11.30
CA GLU A 150 -21.94 34.85 -12.07
C GLU A 150 -23.14 34.51 -11.17
N GLY A 151 -22.92 34.18 -9.90
CA GLY A 151 -23.96 33.87 -8.93
C GLY A 151 -24.40 32.40 -8.91
N ALA A 152 -23.69 31.51 -9.62
CA ALA A 152 -23.89 30.08 -9.49
C ALA A 152 -23.35 29.60 -8.13
N ILE A 153 -24.22 28.95 -7.36
CA ILE A 153 -23.91 28.37 -6.05
C ILE A 153 -23.89 26.84 -6.23
N GLU A 154 -22.79 26.21 -5.84
CA GLU A 154 -22.69 24.76 -5.68
C GLU A 154 -22.53 24.49 -4.17
N VAL A 155 -23.35 23.58 -3.62
CA VAL A 155 -23.23 23.12 -2.23
C VAL A 155 -23.19 21.60 -2.23
N ASP A 156 -22.24 21.04 -1.51
CA ASP A 156 -22.03 19.61 -1.34
C ASP A 156 -21.88 19.26 0.16
N PHE A 157 -22.25 18.04 0.52
CA PHE A 157 -22.34 17.57 1.90
C PHE A 157 -21.62 16.23 2.04
N ASP A 158 -20.49 16.24 2.73
CA ASP A 158 -19.68 15.04 2.94
C ASP A 158 -20.12 14.29 4.21
N TYR A 159 -20.58 13.06 4.02
CA TYR A 159 -21.01 12.14 5.08
C TYR A 159 -19.92 11.16 5.50
N GLY A 160 -18.72 11.24 4.91
CA GLY A 160 -17.55 10.46 5.22
C GLY A 160 -17.16 9.45 4.14
N ASP A 161 -17.67 9.54 2.92
CA ASP A 161 -17.44 8.51 1.88
C ASP A 161 -15.95 8.39 1.51
N ASP A 162 -15.23 9.49 1.59
CA ASP A 162 -13.78 9.59 1.40
C ASP A 162 -13.07 10.12 2.66
N PRO A 163 -11.82 9.68 2.95
CA PRO A 163 -11.00 10.24 4.03
C PRO A 163 -10.79 11.74 3.87
N PHE A 164 -11.11 12.50 4.92
CA PHE A 164 -10.96 13.96 4.92
C PHE A 164 -9.48 14.39 4.78
N PRO A 165 -9.20 15.56 4.16
CA PRO A 165 -7.88 16.17 4.18
C PRO A 165 -7.32 16.31 5.60
N GLY A 166 -6.00 16.18 5.77
CA GLY A 166 -5.37 16.13 7.10
C GLY A 166 -5.48 17.44 7.91
N ASP A 167 -5.72 18.57 7.27
CA ASP A 167 -6.04 19.87 7.87
C ASP A 167 -7.54 20.06 8.18
N GLN A 168 -8.36 19.09 7.77
CA GLN A 168 -9.81 19.04 7.96
C GLN A 168 -10.27 17.81 8.78
N LEU A 169 -9.34 16.95 9.20
CA LEU A 169 -9.58 15.74 10.00
C LEU A 169 -9.39 16.04 11.51
N PHE A 170 -10.49 16.10 12.26
CA PHE A 170 -10.45 16.18 13.72
C PHE A 170 -9.93 14.91 14.40
N PRO A 171 -9.51 14.98 15.68
CA PRO A 171 -9.18 13.79 16.47
C PRO A 171 -10.34 12.80 16.59
N PRO A 172 -10.07 11.48 16.77
CA PRO A 172 -11.09 10.42 16.90
C PRO A 172 -12.21 10.74 17.90
N GLU A 173 -11.87 11.36 19.02
CA GLU A 173 -12.76 11.68 20.13
C GLU A 173 -13.83 12.70 19.73
N ALA A 174 -13.52 13.60 18.78
CA ALA A 174 -14.45 14.62 18.31
C ALA A 174 -15.58 14.04 17.44
N TYR A 175 -15.35 12.90 16.78
CA TYR A 175 -16.38 12.15 16.05
C TYR A 175 -17.14 11.18 16.96
N ALA A 176 -16.44 10.51 17.90
CA ALA A 176 -17.09 9.65 18.89
C ALA A 176 -18.18 10.40 19.67
N ALA A 177 -17.86 11.60 20.17
CA ALA A 177 -18.81 12.46 20.89
C ALA A 177 -19.88 13.12 19.99
N ASP A 178 -19.75 13.04 18.66
CA ASP A 178 -20.84 13.41 17.73
C ASP A 178 -21.82 12.24 17.60
N LEU A 179 -21.31 11.01 17.48
CA LEU A 179 -22.10 9.78 17.36
C LEU A 179 -22.83 9.41 18.65
N GLU A 180 -22.38 9.89 19.81
CA GLU A 180 -23.15 9.84 21.07
C GLU A 180 -24.43 10.70 21.03
N VAL A 181 -24.47 11.74 20.18
CA VAL A 181 -25.60 12.68 20.05
C VAL A 181 -26.42 12.41 18.78
N TYR A 182 -25.74 11.98 17.71
CA TYR A 182 -26.30 11.63 16.40
C TYR A 182 -25.85 10.22 15.99
N PRO A 183 -26.40 9.15 16.61
CA PRO A 183 -26.02 7.78 16.28
C PRO A 183 -26.30 7.44 14.82
N ARG A 184 -25.38 6.71 14.19
CA ARG A 184 -25.55 6.15 12.84
C ARG A 184 -25.57 4.63 12.88
N SER A 185 -26.28 4.01 11.94
CA SER A 185 -26.39 2.55 11.79
C SER A 185 -25.10 1.89 11.30
N ALA A 186 -24.34 2.60 10.46
CA ALA A 186 -23.00 2.25 10.01
C ALA A 186 -22.19 3.51 9.69
N LEU A 187 -20.87 3.38 9.62
CA LEU A 187 -19.93 4.40 9.17
C LEU A 187 -19.12 3.89 7.96
N PRO A 188 -18.68 4.76 7.05
CA PRO A 188 -17.64 4.43 6.09
C PRO A 188 -16.42 3.81 6.78
N VAL A 189 -15.90 2.70 6.26
CA VAL A 189 -15.00 1.79 7.01
C VAL A 189 -13.72 2.48 7.50
N TRP A 190 -13.23 3.50 6.78
CA TRP A 190 -12.07 4.29 7.22
C TRP A 190 -12.38 5.17 8.44
N LEU A 191 -13.59 5.70 8.57
CA LEU A 191 -14.01 6.53 9.70
C LEU A 191 -14.30 5.62 10.90
N ALA A 192 -14.96 4.48 10.67
CA ALA A 192 -15.13 3.43 11.66
C ALA A 192 -13.77 2.95 12.23
N ALA A 193 -12.80 2.71 11.35
CA ALA A 193 -11.42 2.39 11.75
C ALA A 193 -10.75 3.56 12.48
N TYR A 194 -10.82 4.78 11.97
CA TYR A 194 -10.18 5.96 12.58
C TYR A 194 -10.65 6.20 14.02
N ILE A 195 -11.95 6.00 14.29
CA ILE A 195 -12.51 6.13 15.64
C ILE A 195 -12.19 4.91 16.51
N HIS A 196 -12.37 3.69 15.99
CA HIS A 196 -12.43 2.48 16.82
C HIS A 196 -11.20 1.56 16.74
N HIS A 197 -10.18 1.83 15.90
CA HIS A 197 -9.04 0.91 15.73
C HIS A 197 -8.21 0.73 17.01
N GLY A 198 -8.09 1.76 17.86
CA GLY A 198 -7.36 1.71 19.13
C GLY A 198 -5.92 1.17 19.01
N GLY A 199 -5.28 1.33 17.85
CA GLY A 199 -3.98 0.75 17.55
C GLY A 199 -3.92 -0.79 17.49
N ARG A 200 -5.05 -1.53 17.44
CA ARG A 200 -5.07 -3.01 17.49
C ARG A 200 -4.27 -3.71 16.39
N GLN A 201 -4.09 -3.07 15.23
CA GLN A 201 -3.29 -3.58 14.12
C GLN A 201 -1.79 -3.18 14.17
N ASN A 202 -1.41 -2.33 15.12
CA ASN A 202 -0.03 -1.83 15.27
C ASN A 202 0.86 -2.92 15.88
N ARG A 203 1.93 -3.32 15.19
CA ARG A 203 2.83 -4.43 15.59
C ARG A 203 4.29 -3.97 15.72
N PRO A 204 4.65 -3.14 16.72
CA PRO A 204 6.04 -2.77 16.98
C PRO A 204 6.90 -4.02 17.26
N ALA A 205 8.21 -3.97 17.00
CA ALA A 205 9.10 -5.13 17.11
C ALA A 205 9.03 -5.86 18.47
N ARG A 206 8.86 -5.13 19.59
CA ARG A 206 8.63 -5.73 20.92
C ARG A 206 7.34 -6.54 20.99
N VAL A 207 6.26 -6.07 20.38
CA VAL A 207 4.96 -6.74 20.33
C VAL A 207 5.03 -7.94 19.40
N ALA A 208 5.62 -7.78 18.20
CA ALA A 208 5.89 -8.88 17.27
C ALA A 208 6.66 -10.03 17.94
N ALA A 209 7.73 -9.72 18.67
CA ALA A 209 8.52 -10.71 19.41
C ALA A 209 7.79 -11.31 20.62
N VAL A 210 6.78 -10.66 21.21
CA VAL A 210 5.94 -11.28 22.25
C VAL A 210 4.91 -12.23 21.62
N HIS A 211 4.19 -11.77 20.60
CA HIS A 211 3.15 -12.58 19.94
C HIS A 211 3.75 -13.82 19.29
N ALA A 212 4.85 -13.69 18.55
CA ALA A 212 5.54 -14.83 17.94
C ALA A 212 6.08 -15.85 18.95
N ARG A 213 6.30 -15.47 20.22
CA ARG A 213 6.63 -16.43 21.30
C ARG A 213 5.38 -17.08 21.89
N ALA A 214 4.29 -16.33 22.09
CA ALA A 214 3.02 -16.86 22.56
C ALA A 214 2.42 -17.87 21.55
N ASP A 215 2.42 -17.53 20.26
CA ASP A 215 1.99 -18.41 19.17
C ASP A 215 2.81 -19.72 19.15
N ARG A 216 4.14 -19.63 19.30
CA ARG A 216 5.02 -20.82 19.42
C ARG A 216 4.77 -21.64 20.68
N GLN A 217 4.27 -21.05 21.77
CA GLN A 217 3.91 -21.76 23.01
C GLN A 217 2.52 -22.40 22.95
N ALA A 218 1.60 -21.84 22.17
CA ALA A 218 0.25 -22.36 21.92
C ALA A 218 0.15 -23.24 20.65
N ASP A 219 1.30 -23.62 20.07
CA ASP A 219 1.47 -24.36 18.81
C ASP A 219 0.69 -23.81 17.60
N VAL A 220 0.43 -22.50 17.57
CA VAL A 220 -0.26 -21.83 16.45
C VAL A 220 0.63 -21.91 15.21
N ARG A 221 0.12 -22.53 14.13
CA ARG A 221 0.84 -22.74 12.88
C ARG A 221 0.42 -21.73 11.80
N PRO A 222 1.35 -21.33 10.92
CA PRO A 222 1.03 -20.45 9.80
C PRO A 222 0.25 -21.20 8.74
N ILE A 223 -0.71 -20.52 8.11
CA ILE A 223 -1.36 -21.04 6.91
C ILE A 223 -0.38 -20.83 5.76
N ARG A 224 0.30 -21.91 5.35
CA ARG A 224 1.03 -21.93 4.07
C ARG A 224 0.04 -21.67 2.94
N SER A 225 0.39 -20.80 2.00
CA SER A 225 -0.38 -20.61 0.79
C SER A 225 0.49 -20.81 -0.44
N GLY A 226 0.33 -21.96 -1.10
CA GLY A 226 1.04 -22.28 -2.34
C GLY A 226 0.42 -21.63 -3.57
N ASP A 227 -0.90 -21.38 -3.53
CA ASP A 227 -1.71 -21.06 -4.71
C ASP A 227 -2.23 -19.61 -4.72
N ASP A 228 -2.17 -18.87 -3.60
CA ASP A 228 -2.58 -17.46 -3.54
C ASP A 228 -1.69 -16.56 -4.42
N PHE A 229 -0.37 -16.78 -4.44
CA PHE A 229 0.58 -15.86 -5.09
C PHE A 229 1.74 -16.61 -5.77
N PRO A 230 2.30 -16.07 -6.89
CA PRO A 230 3.53 -16.59 -7.48
C PRO A 230 4.71 -16.57 -6.50
N ALA A 231 5.70 -17.43 -6.74
CA ALA A 231 6.96 -17.41 -6.00
C ALA A 231 7.60 -16.01 -6.00
N LEU A 232 8.27 -15.63 -4.89
CA LEU A 232 8.66 -14.24 -4.63
C LEU A 232 9.41 -13.55 -5.80
N ALA A 233 10.42 -14.22 -6.39
CA ALA A 233 11.16 -13.67 -7.53
C ALA A 233 10.28 -13.39 -8.77
N VAL A 234 9.36 -14.31 -9.07
CA VAL A 234 8.39 -14.18 -10.17
C VAL A 234 7.42 -13.02 -9.90
N MET A 235 6.89 -12.93 -8.68
CA MET A 235 6.01 -11.83 -8.27
C MET A 235 6.73 -10.47 -8.34
N TRP A 236 7.98 -10.41 -7.87
CA TRP A 236 8.80 -9.19 -7.87
C TRP A 236 9.16 -8.73 -9.29
N GLY A 237 9.61 -9.64 -10.16
CA GLY A 237 9.91 -9.33 -11.57
C GLY A 237 8.69 -8.79 -12.32
N ARG A 238 7.51 -9.39 -12.12
CA ARG A 238 6.24 -8.91 -12.69
C ARG A 238 5.85 -7.53 -12.15
N TRP A 239 6.01 -7.28 -10.85
CA TRP A 239 5.78 -5.96 -10.24
C TRP A 239 6.70 -4.89 -10.85
N ALA A 240 7.98 -5.22 -11.05
CA ALA A 240 8.97 -4.33 -11.63
C ALA A 240 8.69 -3.99 -13.10
N VAL A 241 8.25 -4.96 -13.92
CA VAL A 241 7.89 -4.70 -15.33
C VAL A 241 6.61 -3.88 -15.44
N MET A 242 5.60 -4.12 -14.60
CA MET A 242 4.42 -3.23 -14.55
C MET A 242 4.79 -1.81 -14.10
N ALA A 243 5.66 -1.66 -13.09
CA ALA A 243 6.14 -0.35 -12.66
C ALA A 243 6.90 0.38 -13.79
N ALA A 244 7.75 -0.33 -14.53
CA ALA A 244 8.45 0.18 -15.70
C ALA A 244 7.47 0.68 -16.78
N ALA A 245 6.44 -0.10 -17.13
CA ALA A 245 5.45 0.28 -18.15
C ALA A 245 4.59 1.50 -17.77
N PHE A 246 4.18 1.61 -16.50
CA PHE A 246 3.47 2.80 -16.00
C PHE A 246 4.36 4.04 -15.94
N VAL A 247 5.67 3.87 -15.75
CA VAL A 247 6.64 4.99 -15.81
C VAL A 247 6.94 5.41 -17.26
N ALA A 248 7.16 4.46 -18.17
CA ALA A 248 7.42 4.73 -19.59
C ALA A 248 6.31 5.56 -20.26
N THR A 249 5.06 5.34 -19.85
CA THR A 249 3.86 6.05 -20.34
C THR A 249 3.57 7.36 -19.59
N GLY A 250 4.47 7.82 -18.72
CA GLY A 250 4.32 9.07 -17.94
C GLY A 250 3.20 9.04 -16.89
N SER A 251 2.56 7.89 -16.66
CA SER A 251 1.40 7.75 -15.80
C SER A 251 1.77 7.99 -14.34
N GLN A 252 1.23 9.05 -13.73
CA GLN A 252 1.50 9.42 -12.33
C GLN A 252 0.88 8.46 -11.28
N ARG A 253 0.25 7.36 -11.71
CA ARG A 253 -0.42 6.36 -10.86
C ARG A 253 0.09 4.94 -11.18
N GLY A 254 -0.47 3.93 -10.54
CA GLY A 254 -0.11 2.52 -10.73
C GLY A 254 1.13 2.08 -9.92
N PRO A 255 1.68 0.89 -10.20
CA PRO A 255 2.75 0.32 -9.41
C PRO A 255 4.06 1.10 -9.54
N ARG A 256 4.90 1.01 -8.49
CA ARG A 256 6.25 1.58 -8.42
C ARG A 256 7.21 0.63 -7.72
N ILE A 257 8.48 0.77 -8.08
CA ILE A 257 9.62 0.22 -7.35
C ILE A 257 10.37 1.37 -6.66
N LEU A 258 10.72 1.12 -5.40
CA LEU A 258 11.70 1.82 -4.59
C LEU A 258 12.74 0.79 -4.13
N PRO A 259 13.92 1.20 -3.62
CA PRO A 259 14.93 0.27 -3.11
C PRO A 259 14.34 -0.71 -2.08
N ALA A 260 14.31 -2.00 -2.43
CA ALA A 260 13.71 -3.09 -1.65
C ALA A 260 12.21 -2.95 -1.30
N LEU A 261 11.45 -2.12 -2.03
CA LEU A 261 10.02 -1.89 -1.77
C LEU A 261 9.21 -1.70 -3.06
N GLY A 262 8.26 -2.60 -3.31
CA GLY A 262 7.21 -2.42 -4.31
C GLY A 262 6.01 -1.73 -3.68
N VAL A 263 5.50 -0.66 -4.31
CA VAL A 263 4.31 0.07 -3.87
C VAL A 263 3.24 0.01 -4.97
N PHE A 264 1.99 -0.18 -4.59
CA PHE A 264 0.83 -0.10 -5.47
C PHE A 264 -0.38 0.47 -4.72
N GLU A 265 -1.04 1.43 -5.35
CA GLU A 265 -2.30 2.00 -4.89
C GLU A 265 -3.23 2.08 -6.11
N GLY A 266 -4.35 1.37 -6.07
CA GLY A 266 -5.35 1.31 -7.13
C GLY A 266 -6.29 2.52 -7.14
N SER A 267 -7.11 2.64 -8.19
CA SER A 267 -8.03 3.78 -8.36
C SER A 267 -9.09 3.93 -7.27
N ARG A 268 -9.33 2.90 -6.45
CA ARG A 268 -10.35 2.83 -5.40
C ARG A 268 -9.80 2.89 -3.97
N ARG A 269 -8.58 3.40 -3.74
CA ARG A 269 -7.90 3.39 -2.42
C ARG A 269 -7.60 2.01 -1.83
N SER A 270 -7.74 0.95 -2.62
CA SER A 270 -7.18 -0.38 -2.35
C SER A 270 -5.69 -0.36 -2.71
N GLY A 271 -4.83 -0.99 -1.91
CA GLY A 271 -3.38 -0.95 -2.19
C GLY A 271 -2.52 -1.82 -1.27
N ALA A 272 -1.27 -2.02 -1.70
CA ALA A 272 -0.32 -2.92 -1.09
C ALA A 272 1.13 -2.40 -1.14
N THR A 273 1.93 -2.92 -0.22
CA THR A 273 3.38 -2.81 -0.21
C THR A 273 4.01 -4.19 -0.12
N LEU A 274 4.97 -4.46 -1.00
CA LEU A 274 5.82 -5.65 -1.01
C LEU A 274 7.24 -5.23 -0.58
N TYR A 275 7.58 -5.50 0.68
CA TYR A 275 8.93 -5.27 1.22
C TYR A 275 9.82 -6.48 0.99
N MET A 276 10.98 -6.27 0.36
CA MET A 276 12.04 -7.27 0.16
C MET A 276 13.04 -7.19 1.30
N LEU A 277 13.44 -8.33 1.87
CA LEU A 277 14.22 -8.39 3.11
C LEU A 277 15.43 -9.34 3.00
N PRO A 278 16.56 -9.03 3.69
CA PRO A 278 17.76 -9.85 3.63
C PRO A 278 17.52 -11.33 4.02
N GLY A 279 18.12 -12.23 3.24
CA GLY A 279 18.01 -13.68 3.43
C GLY A 279 16.80 -14.33 2.77
N GLY A 280 16.37 -13.84 1.60
CA GLY A 280 15.28 -14.42 0.82
C GLY A 280 13.93 -14.39 1.54
N ARG A 281 13.57 -13.22 2.07
CA ARG A 281 12.33 -12.99 2.83
C ARG A 281 11.59 -11.79 2.29
N ALA A 282 10.28 -11.77 2.45
CA ALA A 282 9.46 -10.61 2.11
C ALA A 282 8.22 -10.47 2.99
N VAL A 283 7.59 -9.30 2.95
CA VAL A 283 6.26 -9.05 3.50
C VAL A 283 5.40 -8.38 2.43
N LEU A 284 4.29 -9.02 2.08
CA LEU A 284 3.23 -8.45 1.26
C LEU A 284 2.07 -8.09 2.19
N SER A 285 1.76 -6.81 2.31
CA SER A 285 0.68 -6.36 3.18
C SER A 285 -0.03 -5.13 2.62
N GLY A 286 -1.30 -4.94 2.98
CA GLY A 286 -2.13 -3.92 2.38
C GLY A 286 -3.56 -3.88 2.91
N GLY A 287 -4.40 -3.14 2.21
CA GLY A 287 -5.83 -3.03 2.50
C GLY A 287 -6.65 -2.98 1.21
N VAL A 288 -7.72 -3.76 1.17
CA VAL A 288 -8.82 -3.58 0.22
C VAL A 288 -9.74 -2.49 0.77
N TRP A 289 -10.16 -1.55 -0.06
CA TRP A 289 -11.09 -0.50 0.32
C TRP A 289 -12.45 -1.09 0.71
N ASN A 290 -13.01 -0.62 1.84
CA ASN A 290 -14.23 -1.14 2.44
C ASN A 290 -14.24 -2.69 2.60
N ALA A 291 -13.09 -3.28 2.99
CA ALA A 291 -12.99 -4.72 3.26
C ALA A 291 -14.02 -5.18 4.30
N ALA A 292 -14.85 -6.17 3.93
CA ALA A 292 -15.99 -6.64 4.73
C ALA A 292 -15.60 -7.11 6.15
N GLU A 293 -14.39 -7.66 6.34
CA GLU A 293 -13.89 -8.04 7.67
C GLU A 293 -13.59 -6.84 8.57
N LEU A 294 -13.17 -5.71 8.00
CA LEU A 294 -12.94 -4.48 8.75
C LEU A 294 -14.27 -3.75 9.02
N ASP A 295 -15.19 -3.76 8.06
CA ASP A 295 -16.56 -3.30 8.26
C ASP A 295 -17.27 -4.06 9.41
N ALA A 296 -17.27 -5.40 9.34
CA ALA A 296 -17.78 -6.24 10.39
C ALA A 296 -17.06 -6.03 11.73
N THR A 297 -15.75 -5.72 11.74
CA THR A 297 -14.99 -5.42 12.97
C THR A 297 -15.40 -4.08 13.58
N TYR A 298 -15.52 -3.01 12.78
CA TYR A 298 -15.63 -1.64 13.28
C TYR A 298 -17.07 -1.12 13.37
N ASN A 299 -17.95 -1.52 12.46
CA ASN A 299 -19.39 -1.24 12.53
C ASN A 299 -20.15 -2.41 13.20
N GLY A 300 -19.81 -3.66 12.85
CA GLY A 300 -20.48 -4.85 13.37
C GLY A 300 -19.99 -5.38 14.73
N GLY A 301 -18.90 -4.83 15.27
CA GLY A 301 -18.31 -5.27 16.56
C GLY A 301 -17.67 -6.68 16.54
N ALA A 302 -17.43 -7.26 15.37
CA ALA A 302 -16.83 -8.59 15.22
C ALA A 302 -15.36 -8.63 15.71
N PRO A 303 -14.83 -9.82 16.07
CA PRO A 303 -13.43 -9.97 16.45
C PRO A 303 -12.48 -9.50 15.34
N THR A 304 -11.52 -8.64 15.69
CA THR A 304 -10.51 -8.14 14.74
C THR A 304 -9.67 -9.31 14.19
N PRO A 305 -9.57 -9.50 12.85
CA PRO A 305 -8.85 -10.62 12.25
C PRO A 305 -7.38 -10.70 12.70
N ARG A 306 -6.90 -11.89 13.06
CA ARG A 306 -5.51 -12.13 13.46
C ARG A 306 -4.62 -12.30 12.24
N LEU A 307 -4.49 -11.23 11.44
CA LEU A 307 -3.64 -11.17 10.23
C LEU A 307 -2.19 -11.61 10.49
N TYR A 308 -1.70 -11.40 11.72
CA TYR A 308 -0.34 -11.74 12.17
C TYR A 308 -0.25 -13.04 12.99
N ALA A 309 -1.27 -13.89 13.02
CA ALA A 309 -1.24 -15.15 13.77
C ALA A 309 -0.06 -16.03 13.31
N SER A 310 0.81 -16.42 14.25
CA SER A 310 2.08 -17.11 14.01
C SER A 310 3.12 -16.38 13.14
N ALA A 311 2.88 -15.13 12.75
CA ALA A 311 3.81 -14.37 11.93
C ALA A 311 5.15 -14.16 12.67
N PRO A 312 6.31 -14.39 12.03
CA PRO A 312 7.62 -14.21 12.64
C PRO A 312 7.80 -12.85 13.32
N GLU A 313 8.70 -12.80 14.29
CA GLU A 313 9.01 -11.59 15.06
C GLU A 313 9.63 -10.45 14.23
N TRP A 314 10.13 -10.76 13.03
CA TRP A 314 10.62 -9.80 12.05
C TRP A 314 9.52 -9.15 11.19
N VAL A 315 8.31 -9.70 11.15
CA VAL A 315 7.14 -9.11 10.47
C VAL A 315 6.54 -8.00 11.34
N ALA A 316 7.23 -6.87 11.45
CA ALA A 316 6.88 -5.75 12.33
C ALA A 316 6.65 -4.44 11.55
N ASN A 317 6.16 -3.38 12.21
CA ASN A 317 5.83 -2.09 11.58
C ASN A 317 6.75 -1.59 10.44
N PRO A 318 8.10 -1.65 10.53
CA PRO A 318 8.98 -1.13 9.49
C PRO A 318 8.90 -1.86 8.14
N VAL A 319 8.24 -3.02 8.09
CA VAL A 319 8.04 -3.86 6.89
C VAL A 319 6.55 -4.13 6.62
N LEU A 320 5.66 -3.42 7.30
CA LEU A 320 4.21 -3.50 7.12
C LEU A 320 3.70 -2.26 6.35
N ASN A 321 2.58 -2.43 5.66
CA ASN A 321 1.89 -1.32 5.01
C ASN A 321 1.45 -0.27 6.05
N PRO A 322 1.59 1.05 5.77
CA PRO A 322 1.20 2.12 6.70
C PRO A 322 -0.23 2.03 7.24
N ARG A 323 -1.15 1.38 6.51
CA ARG A 323 -2.53 1.11 6.93
C ARG A 323 -2.64 0.37 8.28
N ALA A 324 -1.61 -0.39 8.67
CA ALA A 324 -1.53 -1.04 9.99
C ALA A 324 -1.51 -0.05 11.17
N ALA A 325 -1.07 1.19 10.96
CA ALA A 325 -1.15 2.25 11.97
C ALA A 325 -2.60 2.72 12.18
N ASN A 326 -3.37 2.81 11.09
CA ASN A 326 -4.68 3.47 11.03
C ASN A 326 -5.88 2.50 11.10
N GLY A 327 -5.64 1.20 11.33
CA GLY A 327 -6.71 0.18 11.36
C GLY A 327 -7.22 -0.27 9.99
N LEU A 328 -6.54 0.09 8.90
CA LEU A 328 -6.98 -0.18 7.53
C LEU A 328 -6.25 -1.34 6.85
N LEU A 329 -5.47 -2.13 7.59
CA LEU A 329 -4.84 -3.34 7.06
C LEU A 329 -5.89 -4.44 6.97
N SER A 330 -6.12 -5.00 5.78
CA SER A 330 -7.03 -6.16 5.61
C SER A 330 -6.29 -7.46 5.27
N PHE A 331 -4.99 -7.39 4.97
CA PHE A 331 -4.16 -8.59 4.77
C PHE A 331 -2.69 -8.38 5.14
N CYS A 332 -2.08 -9.45 5.63
CA CYS A 332 -0.64 -9.63 5.79
C CYS A 332 -0.23 -11.03 5.34
N TYR A 333 0.76 -11.09 4.46
CA TYR A 333 1.44 -12.29 3.99
C TYR A 333 2.95 -12.09 4.18
N TRP A 334 3.68 -13.17 4.43
CA TRP A 334 5.15 -13.14 4.50
C TRP A 334 5.75 -14.33 3.76
N TRP A 335 6.90 -14.10 3.13
CA TRP A 335 7.68 -15.13 2.46
C TRP A 335 8.86 -15.51 3.33
N GLU A 336 9.04 -16.81 3.58
CA GLU A 336 10.19 -17.37 4.29
C GLU A 336 10.47 -18.79 3.74
N ALA A 337 11.74 -19.20 3.68
CA ALA A 337 12.16 -20.54 3.29
C ALA A 337 11.65 -21.09 1.93
N GLY A 338 11.17 -20.21 1.02
CA GLY A 338 10.66 -20.60 -0.30
C GLY A 338 9.13 -20.71 -0.40
N ASP A 339 8.39 -20.29 0.63
CA ASP A 339 6.93 -20.37 0.70
C ASP A 339 6.28 -19.07 1.18
N TRP A 340 5.08 -18.78 0.67
CA TRP A 340 4.19 -17.76 1.23
C TRP A 340 3.40 -18.32 2.43
N TYR A 341 3.23 -17.49 3.45
CA TYR A 341 2.47 -17.78 4.65
C TYR A 341 1.53 -16.61 5.00
N ARG A 342 0.41 -16.92 5.65
CA ARG A 342 -0.53 -15.96 6.22
C ARG A 342 -1.04 -16.39 7.60
N GLY A 343 -1.50 -15.39 8.37
CA GLY A 343 -2.43 -15.60 9.48
C GLY A 343 -3.87 -15.66 8.94
N GLU A 344 -4.80 -15.00 9.62
CA GLU A 344 -6.22 -14.92 9.22
C GLU A 344 -6.49 -13.93 8.06
N SER A 345 -5.50 -13.67 7.22
CA SER A 345 -5.69 -12.89 5.98
C SER A 345 -6.59 -13.65 5.00
N PRO A 346 -7.46 -12.97 4.22
CA PRO A 346 -8.25 -13.61 3.16
C PRO A 346 -7.35 -14.07 2.00
N THR A 347 -7.85 -15.00 1.18
CA THR A 347 -7.20 -15.49 -0.04
C THR A 347 -7.05 -14.42 -1.11
N ALA A 348 -6.11 -14.62 -2.03
CA ALA A 348 -5.73 -13.69 -3.07
C ALA A 348 -6.87 -13.29 -4.03
N GLU A 349 -7.84 -14.18 -4.27
CA GLU A 349 -9.08 -13.90 -5.01
C GLU A 349 -9.82 -12.67 -4.48
N ARG A 350 -9.72 -12.41 -3.16
CA ARG A 350 -10.35 -11.29 -2.48
C ARG A 350 -9.46 -10.05 -2.38
N LEU A 351 -8.26 -10.09 -2.96
CA LEU A 351 -7.23 -9.06 -2.89
C LEU A 351 -6.96 -8.37 -4.24
N VAL A 352 -7.68 -8.73 -5.31
CA VAL A 352 -7.46 -8.28 -6.70
C VAL A 352 -7.43 -6.75 -6.84
N ASP A 353 -8.31 -6.00 -6.17
CA ASP A 353 -8.31 -4.53 -6.22
C ASP A 353 -7.08 -3.91 -5.51
N ALA A 354 -6.37 -4.64 -4.64
CA ALA A 354 -5.30 -4.13 -3.76
C ALA A 354 -3.88 -4.49 -4.22
N VAL A 355 -3.70 -5.31 -5.26
CA VAL A 355 -2.40 -5.69 -5.82
C VAL A 355 -2.38 -5.41 -7.34
N PRO A 356 -1.21 -5.10 -7.95
CA PRO A 356 -1.13 -4.99 -9.40
C PRO A 356 -1.29 -6.39 -10.04
N GLY A 357 -1.65 -6.46 -11.33
CA GLY A 357 -2.05 -7.70 -12.04
C GLY A 357 -0.94 -8.73 -12.30
N MET A 358 -0.16 -9.10 -11.29
CA MET A 358 1.02 -9.99 -11.33
C MET A 358 0.72 -11.49 -11.41
N TRP A 359 -0.54 -11.89 -11.59
CA TRP A 359 -1.04 -13.26 -11.42
C TRP A 359 -0.40 -14.27 -12.36
N THR A 360 -0.35 -13.95 -13.66
CA THR A 360 0.29 -14.76 -14.70
C THR A 360 1.09 -13.87 -15.64
N THR A 361 2.01 -14.47 -16.39
CA THR A 361 2.77 -13.80 -17.46
C THR A 361 1.83 -13.16 -18.49
N ASP A 362 0.72 -13.84 -18.83
CA ASP A 362 -0.33 -13.31 -19.71
C ASP A 362 -1.09 -12.14 -19.08
N THR A 363 -1.51 -12.19 -17.81
CA THR A 363 -2.23 -11.06 -17.20
C THR A 363 -1.38 -9.80 -17.14
N VAL A 364 -0.08 -9.95 -16.85
CA VAL A 364 0.87 -8.82 -16.92
C VAL A 364 1.01 -8.31 -18.34
N ALA A 365 1.07 -9.22 -19.33
CA ALA A 365 1.13 -8.83 -20.74
C ALA A 365 -0.14 -8.11 -21.21
N ASP A 366 -1.32 -8.55 -20.79
CA ASP A 366 -2.61 -7.92 -21.09
C ASP A 366 -2.68 -6.49 -20.53
N VAL A 367 -2.30 -6.32 -19.26
CA VAL A 367 -2.27 -5.00 -18.59
C VAL A 367 -1.31 -4.03 -19.30
N ILE A 368 -0.12 -4.50 -19.69
CA ILE A 368 0.87 -3.66 -20.39
C ILE A 368 0.43 -3.36 -21.82
N CYS A 369 -0.14 -4.34 -22.53
CA CYS A 369 -0.65 -4.15 -23.88
C CYS A 369 -1.79 -3.10 -23.91
N GLY A 370 -2.75 -3.20 -23.00
CA GLY A 370 -3.87 -2.25 -22.87
C GLY A 370 -3.47 -0.86 -22.35
N LEU A 371 -2.32 -0.76 -21.67
CA LEU A 371 -1.71 0.53 -21.31
C LEU A 371 -1.03 1.22 -22.50
N LEU A 372 -0.54 0.44 -23.48
CA LEU A 372 0.22 0.94 -24.64
C LEU A 372 -0.63 1.20 -25.89
N ALA A 373 -1.77 0.53 -26.07
CA ALA A 373 -2.68 0.76 -27.19
C ALA A 373 -4.09 0.20 -26.92
N GLU A 374 -5.11 0.84 -27.52
CA GLU A 374 -6.49 0.31 -27.56
C GLU A 374 -6.60 -1.02 -28.35
N SER A 375 -5.59 -1.35 -29.16
CA SER A 375 -5.50 -2.60 -29.91
C SER A 375 -4.02 -2.99 -30.10
N PRO A 376 -3.47 -3.86 -29.24
CA PRO A 376 -2.08 -4.30 -29.35
C PRO A 376 -1.87 -5.20 -30.58
N THR A 377 -0.67 -5.15 -31.15
CA THR A 377 -0.27 -6.02 -32.27
C THR A 377 0.41 -7.29 -31.76
N ASP A 378 0.31 -8.40 -32.49
CA ASP A 378 0.95 -9.67 -32.10
C ASP A 378 2.46 -9.54 -31.82
N PRO A 379 3.26 -8.77 -32.62
CA PRO A 379 4.67 -8.55 -32.32
C PRO A 379 4.89 -7.79 -31.00
N ARG A 380 4.05 -6.78 -30.68
CA ARG A 380 4.15 -6.05 -29.41
C ARG A 380 3.79 -6.96 -28.24
N ARG A 381 2.76 -7.83 -28.35
CA ARG A 381 2.48 -8.85 -27.32
C ARG A 381 3.67 -9.79 -27.12
N ALA A 382 4.29 -10.27 -28.19
CA ALA A 382 5.46 -11.16 -28.10
C ALA A 382 6.67 -10.49 -27.43
N ALA A 383 6.92 -9.21 -27.70
CA ALA A 383 7.95 -8.43 -27.01
C ALA A 383 7.62 -8.28 -25.51
N VAL A 384 6.37 -7.95 -25.16
CA VAL A 384 5.92 -7.82 -23.77
C VAL A 384 6.08 -9.15 -23.01
N LEU A 385 5.63 -10.28 -23.58
CA LEU A 385 5.82 -11.61 -22.97
C LEU A 385 7.31 -11.92 -22.73
N THR A 386 8.17 -11.57 -23.69
CA THR A 386 9.63 -11.74 -23.58
C THR A 386 10.22 -10.89 -22.44
N LEU A 387 9.77 -9.63 -22.30
CA LEU A 387 10.16 -8.74 -21.21
C LEU A 387 9.72 -9.25 -19.84
N VAL A 388 8.47 -9.75 -19.72
CA VAL A 388 7.98 -10.31 -18.45
C VAL A 388 8.79 -11.56 -18.07
N SER A 389 8.98 -12.52 -18.97
CA SER A 389 9.76 -13.72 -18.65
C SER A 389 11.24 -13.46 -18.42
N ALA A 390 11.83 -12.43 -19.03
CA ALA A 390 13.18 -11.97 -18.67
C ALA A 390 13.24 -11.42 -17.23
N ALA A 391 12.20 -10.71 -16.76
CA ALA A 391 12.14 -10.18 -15.40
C ALA A 391 11.82 -11.24 -14.34
N GLU A 392 11.00 -12.25 -14.68
CA GLU A 392 10.69 -13.40 -13.80
C GLU A 392 11.94 -14.18 -13.37
N ILE A 393 13.03 -14.09 -14.14
CA ILE A 393 14.35 -14.71 -13.85
C ILE A 393 15.49 -13.69 -13.66
N GLY A 394 15.19 -12.39 -13.64
CA GLY A 394 16.17 -11.33 -13.35
C GLY A 394 17.23 -11.05 -14.43
N VAL A 395 16.89 -11.21 -15.71
CA VAL A 395 17.84 -11.04 -16.86
C VAL A 395 17.44 -9.95 -17.86
N VAL A 396 16.67 -8.93 -17.46
CA VAL A 396 16.20 -7.89 -18.39
C VAL A 396 17.37 -7.03 -18.90
N THR A 397 17.41 -6.77 -20.21
CA THR A 397 18.34 -5.82 -20.83
C THR A 397 17.60 -4.56 -21.30
N ARG A 398 18.35 -3.48 -21.59
CA ARG A 398 17.78 -2.26 -22.17
C ARG A 398 17.10 -2.53 -23.52
N ASP A 399 17.63 -3.45 -24.32
CA ASP A 399 17.08 -3.81 -25.63
C ASP A 399 15.75 -4.58 -25.49
N THR A 400 15.66 -5.51 -24.55
CA THR A 400 14.42 -6.26 -24.25
C THR A 400 13.32 -5.32 -23.73
N LEU A 401 13.69 -4.26 -23.01
CA LEU A 401 12.75 -3.19 -22.64
C LEU A 401 12.35 -2.37 -23.87
N ALA A 402 13.32 -1.83 -24.62
CA ALA A 402 13.07 -0.95 -25.76
C ALA A 402 12.19 -1.60 -26.85
N ALA A 403 12.28 -2.92 -27.06
CA ALA A 403 11.44 -3.66 -27.99
C ALA A 403 9.93 -3.63 -27.70
N VAL A 404 9.51 -3.15 -26.53
CA VAL A 404 8.09 -3.04 -26.12
C VAL A 404 7.48 -1.65 -26.39
N PHE A 405 8.31 -0.60 -26.42
CA PHE A 405 7.86 0.79 -26.38
C PHE A 405 8.15 1.53 -27.69
N ASP A 406 7.36 2.57 -27.98
CA ASP A 406 7.59 3.46 -29.13
C ASP A 406 8.52 4.62 -28.74
N ASP A 407 9.17 5.27 -29.71
CA ASP A 407 10.25 6.27 -29.51
C ASP A 407 9.90 7.45 -28.57
N ASP A 408 8.62 7.80 -28.43
CA ASP A 408 8.13 8.88 -27.54
C ASP A 408 8.05 8.47 -26.04
N SER A 409 8.40 7.23 -25.69
CA SER A 409 8.25 6.68 -24.32
C SER A 409 9.48 6.92 -23.43
N ASP A 410 9.29 7.10 -22.13
CA ASP A 410 10.41 7.24 -21.16
C ASP A 410 11.04 5.88 -20.80
N VAL A 411 11.78 5.32 -21.75
CA VAL A 411 12.50 4.04 -21.63
C VAL A 411 13.62 4.12 -20.56
N ASP A 412 14.21 5.30 -20.33
CA ASP A 412 15.28 5.47 -19.33
C ASP A 412 14.74 5.40 -17.89
N SER A 413 13.68 6.14 -17.56
CA SER A 413 13.04 6.04 -16.23
C SER A 413 12.40 4.66 -16.02
N ALA A 414 11.90 4.02 -17.08
CA ALA A 414 11.38 2.66 -17.02
C ALA A 414 12.49 1.61 -16.77
N TYR A 415 13.65 1.73 -17.41
CA TYR A 415 14.80 0.87 -17.13
C TYR A 415 15.30 1.06 -15.70
N TYR A 416 15.29 2.29 -15.19
CA TYR A 416 15.65 2.58 -13.80
C TYR A 416 14.74 1.88 -12.77
N GLN A 417 13.44 1.68 -13.05
CA GLN A 417 12.57 0.85 -12.18
C GLN A 417 13.08 -0.60 -12.09
N LEU A 418 13.51 -1.18 -13.22
CA LEU A 418 14.02 -2.56 -13.30
C LEU A 418 15.40 -2.70 -12.65
N THR A 419 16.26 -1.68 -12.78
CA THR A 419 17.55 -1.62 -12.08
C THR A 419 17.36 -1.49 -10.57
N MET A 420 16.45 -0.64 -10.09
CA MET A 420 16.11 -0.55 -8.65
C MET A 420 15.50 -1.85 -8.10
N ALA A 421 14.82 -2.63 -8.93
CA ALA A 421 14.32 -3.95 -8.59
C ALA A 421 15.41 -5.04 -8.60
N GLY A 422 16.60 -4.79 -9.18
CA GLY A 422 17.64 -5.80 -9.34
C GLY A 422 17.30 -6.91 -10.34
N VAL A 423 16.33 -6.67 -11.24
CA VAL A 423 15.92 -7.65 -12.28
C VAL A 423 16.44 -7.31 -13.68
N ALA A 424 17.14 -6.17 -13.82
CA ALA A 424 17.88 -5.81 -15.01
C ALA A 424 19.37 -6.16 -14.86
N VAL A 425 19.98 -6.73 -15.91
CA VAL A 425 21.42 -7.01 -15.93
C VAL A 425 22.17 -5.72 -16.21
N SER A 426 22.82 -5.17 -15.18
CA SER A 426 23.78 -4.09 -15.34
C SER A 426 25.11 -4.62 -15.88
N ILE A 427 25.18 -4.97 -17.16
CA ILE A 427 26.47 -5.18 -17.82
C ILE A 427 27.15 -3.81 -17.95
N PRO A 428 28.29 -3.55 -17.29
CA PRO A 428 29.02 -2.30 -17.45
C PRO A 428 29.56 -2.18 -18.88
N GLU A 429 29.63 -0.97 -19.42
CA GLU A 429 30.30 -0.76 -20.72
C GLU A 429 31.76 -1.25 -20.67
N PRO A 430 32.23 -2.01 -21.68
CA PRO A 430 33.60 -2.51 -21.71
C PRO A 430 34.62 -1.38 -21.57
N MET A 431 35.41 -1.40 -20.49
CA MET A 431 36.26 -0.27 -20.13
C MET A 431 37.32 -0.01 -21.21
N PRO A 432 37.55 1.24 -21.62
CA PRO A 432 38.64 1.58 -22.52
C PRO A 432 39.99 1.12 -21.97
N ARG A 433 40.84 0.60 -22.86
CA ARG A 433 42.16 0.05 -22.51
C ARG A 433 43.04 1.06 -21.77
N GLU A 434 42.98 2.32 -22.15
CA GLU A 434 43.75 3.39 -21.51
C GLU A 434 43.20 3.76 -20.13
N ASP A 435 41.90 3.60 -19.87
CA ASP A 435 41.32 3.79 -18.53
C ASP A 435 41.69 2.66 -17.58
N ALA A 436 41.73 1.42 -18.08
CA ALA A 436 42.24 0.27 -17.33
C ALA A 436 43.72 0.47 -16.94
N LEU A 437 44.55 0.93 -17.89
CA LEU A 437 45.94 1.31 -17.62
C LEU A 437 46.03 2.49 -16.64
N ALA A 438 45.24 3.55 -16.82
CA ALA A 438 45.27 4.73 -15.96
C ALA A 438 44.86 4.41 -14.51
N LYS A 439 43.80 3.62 -14.31
CA LYS A 439 43.36 3.16 -12.98
C LYS A 439 44.44 2.32 -12.28
N VAL A 440 45.12 1.40 -12.99
CA VAL A 440 46.22 0.60 -12.42
C VAL A 440 47.47 1.43 -12.14
N ARG A 441 47.88 2.34 -13.05
CA ARG A 441 48.99 3.29 -12.83
C ARG A 441 48.73 4.15 -11.59
N ARG A 442 47.50 4.64 -11.41
CA ARG A 442 47.08 5.41 -10.23
C ARG A 442 47.14 4.55 -8.96
N PHE A 443 46.59 3.34 -8.97
CA PHE A 443 46.61 2.42 -7.82
C PHE A 443 48.03 2.11 -7.32
N ILE A 444 48.97 1.82 -8.24
CA ILE A 444 50.38 1.57 -7.91
C ILE A 444 51.00 2.79 -7.21
N THR A 445 50.71 4.00 -7.72
CA THR A 445 51.23 5.27 -7.20
C THR A 445 50.64 5.61 -5.82
N GLU A 446 49.31 5.55 -5.68
CA GLU A 446 48.61 5.83 -4.41
C GLU A 446 48.98 4.86 -3.29
N ARG A 447 49.28 3.60 -3.63
CA ARG A 447 49.69 2.56 -2.67
C ARG A 447 51.19 2.55 -2.36
N ASN A 448 52.00 3.35 -3.05
CA ASN A 448 53.47 3.29 -3.00
C ASN A 448 54.03 1.86 -3.16
N LEU A 449 53.48 1.09 -4.11
CA LEU A 449 54.01 -0.25 -4.41
C LEU A 449 55.41 -0.13 -5.02
N ASP A 450 56.34 -0.99 -4.57
CA ASP A 450 57.74 -0.96 -5.01
C ASP A 450 57.88 -1.36 -6.48
N ALA A 451 57.87 -0.35 -7.36
CA ALA A 451 57.97 -0.49 -8.81
C ALA A 451 59.41 -0.68 -9.33
N ALA A 452 60.41 -0.87 -8.46
CA ALA A 452 61.81 -1.01 -8.87
C ALA A 452 62.06 -2.18 -9.86
N GLY A 453 61.17 -3.19 -9.87
CA GLY A 453 61.21 -4.31 -10.82
C GLY A 453 60.22 -4.23 -11.99
N TYR A 454 59.42 -3.16 -12.12
CA TYR A 454 58.37 -3.04 -13.15
C TYR A 454 58.00 -1.57 -13.45
N PRO A 455 58.54 -0.95 -14.53
CA PRO A 455 58.26 0.45 -14.85
C PRO A 455 56.78 0.69 -15.22
N VAL A 456 56.14 1.62 -14.52
CA VAL A 456 54.70 1.95 -14.60
C VAL A 456 54.29 2.54 -15.96
N SER A 457 55.25 3.04 -16.74
CA SER A 457 55.09 3.41 -18.14
C SER A 457 54.73 2.22 -19.03
N ASP A 458 55.42 1.09 -18.83
CA ASP A 458 55.52 -0.04 -19.78
C ASP A 458 54.42 -1.09 -19.57
N LEU A 459 53.47 -0.82 -18.67
CA LEU A 459 52.33 -1.68 -18.41
C LEU A 459 51.54 -1.98 -19.69
N ARG A 460 51.24 -3.26 -19.90
CA ARG A 460 50.32 -3.75 -20.93
C ARG A 460 49.02 -4.17 -20.29
N ALA A 461 47.92 -3.89 -20.98
CA ALA A 461 46.60 -4.40 -20.68
C ALA A 461 46.16 -5.34 -21.80
N ASP A 462 45.87 -6.59 -21.44
CA ASP A 462 45.30 -7.60 -22.35
C ASP A 462 43.86 -7.88 -21.90
N ARG A 463 42.94 -8.03 -22.86
CA ARG A 463 41.49 -8.17 -22.59
C ARG A 463 41.18 -9.57 -22.05
N ILE A 464 40.31 -9.62 -21.04
CA ILE A 464 39.62 -10.82 -20.55
C ILE A 464 38.11 -10.58 -20.64
N ASP A 465 37.27 -11.58 -20.44
CA ASP A 465 35.83 -11.48 -20.75
C ASP A 465 35.15 -10.32 -20.00
N VAL A 466 35.46 -10.16 -18.71
CA VAL A 466 34.87 -9.13 -17.81
C VAL A 466 35.75 -7.89 -17.55
N GLY A 467 36.83 -7.70 -18.32
CA GLY A 467 37.74 -6.57 -18.10
C GLY A 467 39.14 -6.74 -18.69
N TRP A 468 40.17 -6.38 -17.91
CA TRP A 468 41.56 -6.36 -18.36
C TRP A 468 42.52 -7.00 -17.34
N MET A 469 43.45 -7.80 -17.84
CA MET A 469 44.66 -8.22 -17.12
C MET A 469 45.79 -7.23 -17.43
N VAL A 470 46.34 -6.58 -16.40
CA VAL A 470 47.35 -5.53 -16.52
C VAL A 470 48.65 -5.94 -15.83
N TYR A 471 49.76 -5.92 -16.58
CA TYR A 471 51.06 -6.44 -16.13
C TYR A 471 52.23 -5.72 -16.82
N ALA A 472 53.43 -5.82 -16.23
CA ALA A 472 54.67 -5.37 -16.85
C ALA A 472 55.37 -6.53 -17.59
N PRO A 473 55.51 -6.48 -18.93
CA PRO A 473 56.07 -7.57 -19.71
C PRO A 473 57.55 -7.83 -19.38
N THR A 474 57.97 -9.09 -19.40
CA THR A 474 59.40 -9.46 -19.32
C THR A 474 60.10 -9.32 -20.66
N ARG A 475 61.41 -9.13 -20.61
CA ARG A 475 62.31 -9.33 -21.77
C ARG A 475 62.62 -10.83 -21.94
N PRO A 476 63.01 -11.31 -23.14
CA PRO A 476 63.23 -12.74 -23.40
C PRO A 476 64.28 -13.42 -22.50
N ASP A 477 65.13 -12.60 -21.90
CA ASP A 477 66.29 -12.90 -21.07
C ASP A 477 66.08 -12.55 -19.58
N GLU A 478 64.86 -12.16 -19.17
CA GLU A 478 64.52 -11.68 -17.82
C GLU A 478 63.62 -12.66 -17.04
N ILE A 479 64.03 -13.04 -15.83
CA ILE A 479 63.25 -13.95 -14.96
C ILE A 479 62.22 -13.15 -14.14
N ALA A 480 60.93 -13.43 -14.34
CA ALA A 480 59.82 -12.77 -13.64
C ALA A 480 59.70 -13.22 -12.17
N ILE A 481 60.51 -12.65 -11.27
CA ILE A 481 60.38 -12.87 -9.82
C ILE A 481 59.59 -11.71 -9.20
N ALA A 482 58.55 -12.04 -8.40
CA ALA A 482 57.77 -11.12 -7.57
C ALA A 482 57.05 -9.93 -8.27
N ARG A 483 56.91 -9.92 -9.60
CA ARG A 483 56.05 -8.93 -10.29
C ARG A 483 54.57 -9.19 -9.99
N ALA A 484 53.83 -8.12 -9.69
CA ALA A 484 52.38 -8.17 -9.51
C ALA A 484 51.65 -8.23 -10.86
N ILE A 485 50.51 -8.93 -10.88
CA ILE A 485 49.52 -8.85 -11.97
C ILE A 485 48.26 -8.23 -11.38
N PHE A 486 47.72 -7.23 -12.06
CA PHE A 486 46.48 -6.56 -11.67
C PHE A 486 45.36 -7.00 -12.60
N TYR A 487 44.17 -7.22 -12.05
CA TYR A 487 42.96 -7.52 -12.79
C TYR A 487 41.98 -6.40 -12.52
N ILE A 488 41.47 -5.76 -13.58
CA ILE A 488 40.50 -4.68 -13.45
C ILE A 488 39.28 -4.97 -14.29
N ALA A 489 38.14 -5.09 -13.63
CA ALA A 489 36.87 -5.40 -14.26
C ALA A 489 36.24 -4.14 -14.84
N ASP A 490 35.30 -4.30 -15.78
CA ASP A 490 34.66 -3.16 -16.45
C ASP A 490 33.92 -2.23 -15.49
N ASP A 491 33.41 -2.77 -14.37
CA ASP A 491 32.85 -2.00 -13.24
C ASP A 491 33.87 -1.16 -12.45
N GLY A 492 35.16 -1.27 -12.76
CA GLY A 492 36.24 -0.56 -12.08
C GLY A 492 36.81 -1.23 -10.84
N VAL A 493 36.33 -2.42 -10.45
CA VAL A 493 36.93 -3.20 -9.35
C VAL A 493 38.31 -3.69 -9.79
N LEU A 494 39.33 -3.29 -9.04
CA LEU A 494 40.73 -3.66 -9.23
C LEU A 494 41.16 -4.64 -8.14
N GLU A 495 41.61 -5.82 -8.55
CA GLU A 495 42.22 -6.85 -7.70
C GLU A 495 43.71 -7.02 -8.05
N GLN A 496 44.54 -7.34 -7.06
CA GLN A 496 45.97 -7.64 -7.25
C GLN A 496 46.22 -9.11 -6.95
N SER A 497 46.88 -9.80 -7.87
CA SER A 497 47.27 -11.21 -7.72
C SER A 497 48.76 -11.35 -7.47
N SER A 498 49.14 -12.34 -6.66
CA SER A 498 50.54 -12.68 -6.39
C SER A 498 51.10 -13.62 -7.47
N SER A 499 52.40 -13.53 -7.76
CA SER A 499 53.09 -14.36 -8.77
C SER A 499 53.14 -15.87 -8.44
N SER A 500 52.44 -16.32 -7.39
CA SER A 500 52.25 -17.70 -6.98
C SER A 500 50.94 -18.33 -7.49
N VAL A 501 50.01 -17.52 -8.02
CA VAL A 501 48.74 -17.99 -8.59
C VAL A 501 48.81 -17.95 -10.11
N ALA A 502 48.40 -19.03 -10.77
CA ALA A 502 48.35 -19.08 -12.24
C ALA A 502 47.26 -18.14 -12.77
N PRO A 503 47.54 -17.27 -13.77
CA PRO A 503 46.56 -16.31 -14.29
C PRO A 503 45.21 -16.92 -14.69
N SER A 504 45.23 -18.08 -15.34
CA SER A 504 44.02 -18.81 -15.77
C SER A 504 43.11 -19.24 -14.61
N VAL A 505 43.65 -19.47 -13.42
CA VAL A 505 42.85 -19.78 -12.22
C VAL A 505 42.27 -18.50 -11.62
N PHE A 506 43.06 -17.43 -11.58
CA PHE A 506 42.61 -16.15 -11.03
C PHE A 506 41.50 -15.51 -11.87
N VAL A 507 41.61 -15.57 -13.21
CA VAL A 507 40.60 -15.04 -14.15
C VAL A 507 39.23 -15.68 -13.91
N ILE A 508 39.13 -17.01 -13.77
CA ILE A 508 37.86 -17.71 -13.53
C ILE A 508 37.21 -17.26 -12.21
N GLU A 509 38.00 -17.06 -11.14
CA GLU A 509 37.44 -16.53 -9.89
C GLU A 509 37.03 -15.07 -10.00
N PHE A 510 37.80 -14.26 -10.74
CA PHE A 510 37.54 -12.84 -10.97
C PHE A 510 36.24 -12.63 -11.75
N GLU A 511 36.03 -13.43 -12.79
CA GLU A 511 34.79 -13.54 -13.56
C GLU A 511 33.61 -13.95 -12.66
N ARG A 512 33.79 -14.97 -11.81
CA ARG A 512 32.75 -15.34 -10.85
C ARG A 512 32.44 -14.21 -9.87
N ARG A 513 33.45 -13.48 -9.36
CA ARG A 513 33.28 -12.33 -8.47
C ARG A 513 32.60 -11.15 -9.18
N PHE A 514 32.82 -10.97 -10.49
CA PHE A 514 32.11 -9.97 -11.30
C PHE A 514 30.65 -10.34 -11.52
N GLN A 515 30.37 -11.59 -11.93
CA GLN A 515 29.00 -12.09 -12.07
C GLN A 515 28.22 -12.04 -10.75
N GLN A 516 28.88 -12.22 -9.60
CA GLN A 516 28.30 -12.04 -8.27
C GLN A 516 28.01 -10.57 -7.89
N ARG A 517 28.47 -9.57 -8.65
CA ARG A 517 28.15 -8.14 -8.46
C ARG A 517 27.07 -7.62 -9.40
N HIS A 518 26.93 -8.20 -10.60
CA HIS A 518 26.03 -7.71 -11.66
C HIS A 518 24.89 -8.66 -12.02
N GLY A 519 24.93 -9.92 -11.58
CA GLY A 519 23.78 -10.82 -11.60
C GLY A 519 22.73 -10.39 -10.57
N ALA A 520 21.48 -10.81 -10.78
CA ALA A 520 20.38 -10.51 -9.87
C ALA A 520 20.73 -10.89 -8.41
N VAL A 521 20.53 -9.95 -7.49
CA VAL A 521 20.68 -10.20 -6.05
C VAL A 521 19.66 -11.27 -5.68
N GLY A 522 20.10 -12.34 -4.99
CA GLY A 522 19.25 -13.49 -4.67
C GLY A 522 18.00 -13.10 -3.88
N ILE A 523 16.84 -13.20 -4.54
CA ILE A 523 15.48 -12.96 -4.03
C ILE A 523 14.92 -14.23 -3.37
#